data_AF-A0A7I9WFE4-F1
#
_entry.id   AF-A0A7I9WFE4-F1
#
_cell.length_a   1.000
_cell.length_b   1.000
_cell.length_c   1.000
_cell.angle_alpha   90.00
_cell.angle_beta   90.00
_cell.angle_gamma   90.00
#
_symmetry.space_group_name_H-M   'P 1'
#
loop_
_entity.id
_entity.type
_entity.pdbx_description
1 polymer ?
#
loop_
_entity_poly.entity_id
_entity_poly.type
_entity_poly.pdbx_seq_one_letter_code
_entity_poly.pdbx_strand_id
1 'polypeptide(L)'
;MTSTQQTSWGPKPIGVAALGAVGVLMAIAGVTVVTDPPGRLLVGVAALGLIVFASFSWRARPKLAITEAGLQIRGWFSARVLERADISLIRITEFRRIGRKNQLLEIESTDDRLHVFTRWDLGTSPLEVLDALTAAGFGTSARP
;
A
#
# COMPACT_ATOMS: atom_id res chain seq x y z
N MET A 1 8.09 28.94 -11.69
CA MET A 1 8.12 27.49 -11.41
C MET A 1 6.94 27.18 -10.51
N THR A 2 5.78 26.91 -11.11
CA THR A 2 4.57 26.55 -10.35
C THR A 2 4.76 25.11 -9.87
N SER A 3 5.03 24.93 -8.58
CA SER A 3 5.02 23.61 -7.95
C SER A 3 3.61 23.04 -8.07
N THR A 4 3.37 22.25 -9.11
CA THR A 4 2.18 21.41 -9.22
C THR A 4 2.13 20.54 -7.96
N GLN A 5 0.99 20.55 -7.27
CA GLN A 5 0.82 19.88 -6.00
C GLN A 5 0.95 18.36 -6.21
N GLN A 6 2.13 17.82 -5.98
CA GLN A 6 2.42 16.40 -6.10
C GLN A 6 1.85 15.65 -4.90
N THR A 7 0.60 15.20 -5.03
CA THR A 7 -0.09 14.43 -4.00
C THR A 7 0.37 12.97 -4.08
N SER A 8 0.80 12.42 -2.95
CA SER A 8 1.28 11.04 -2.87
C SER A 8 0.66 10.29 -1.70
N TRP A 9 0.41 9.01 -1.92
CA TRP A 9 -0.18 8.07 -0.97
C TRP A 9 0.73 6.87 -0.79
N GLY A 10 0.77 6.39 0.45
CA GLY A 10 1.61 5.29 0.86
C GLY A 10 1.23 4.85 2.27
N PRO A 11 1.74 3.70 2.74
CA PRO A 11 1.43 3.24 4.09
C PRO A 11 1.75 4.30 5.15
N LYS A 12 1.17 4.25 6.36
CA LYS A 12 1.49 5.26 7.41
C LYS A 12 2.89 5.02 7.97
N PRO A 13 3.83 6.00 7.97
CA PRO A 13 5.22 5.77 8.41
C PRO A 13 5.31 5.17 9.81
N ILE A 14 4.54 5.75 10.73
CA ILE A 14 4.47 5.31 12.13
C ILE A 14 4.01 3.85 12.25
N GLY A 15 3.00 3.44 11.48
CA GLY A 15 2.49 2.06 11.53
C GLY A 15 3.50 1.02 11.06
N VAL A 16 4.26 1.32 10.00
CA VAL A 16 5.31 0.42 9.51
C VAL A 16 6.51 0.39 10.47
N ALA A 17 6.92 1.54 11.01
CA ALA A 17 7.99 1.61 11.99
C ALA A 17 7.65 0.85 13.28
N ALA A 18 6.43 1.00 13.80
CA ALA A 18 5.96 0.28 14.98
C ALA A 18 5.99 -1.24 14.76
N LEU A 19 5.53 -1.71 13.60
CA LEU A 19 5.54 -3.13 13.26
C LEU A 19 6.97 -3.69 13.16
N GLY A 20 7.89 -2.92 12.56
CA GLY A 20 9.31 -3.27 12.54
C GLY A 20 9.91 -3.34 13.94
N ALA A 21 9.60 -2.38 14.81
CA ALA A 21 10.05 -2.37 16.20
C ALA A 21 9.55 -3.60 16.98
N VAL A 22 8.28 -4.00 16.80
CA VAL A 22 7.75 -5.24 17.39
C VAL A 22 8.51 -6.47 16.88
N GLY A 23 8.80 -6.54 15.59
CA GLY A 23 9.62 -7.62 15.02
C GLY A 23 11.01 -7.70 15.65
N VAL A 24 11.68 -6.56 15.84
CA VAL A 24 12.99 -6.49 16.51
C VAL A 24 12.90 -6.93 17.97
N LEU A 25 11.89 -6.47 18.71
CA LEU A 25 11.68 -6.87 20.10
C LEU A 25 11.42 -8.37 20.24
N MET A 26 10.64 -8.96 19.33
CA MET A 26 10.43 -10.41 19.28
C MET A 26 11.73 -11.17 18.98
N ALA A 27 12.56 -10.68 18.06
CA ALA A 27 13.86 -11.30 17.79
C ALA A 27 14.76 -11.30 19.04
N ILE A 28 14.81 -10.18 19.76
CA ILE A 28 15.57 -10.07 21.02
C ILE A 28 15.04 -11.07 22.04
N ALA A 29 13.72 -11.07 22.30
CA ALA A 29 13.09 -11.97 23.27
C ALA A 29 13.26 -13.45 22.90
N GLY A 30 13.22 -13.79 21.61
CA GLY A 30 13.47 -15.14 21.12
C GLY A 30 14.87 -15.65 21.48
N VAL A 31 15.89 -14.78 21.50
CA VAL A 31 17.27 -15.18 21.84
C VAL A 31 17.52 -15.10 23.35
N THR A 32 16.93 -14.14 24.05
CA THR A 32 17.26 -13.85 25.47
C THR A 32 16.32 -14.50 26.49
N VAL A 33 15.03 -14.66 26.16
CA VAL A 33 14.00 -15.10 27.11
C VAL A 33 13.52 -16.51 26.81
N VAL A 34 13.30 -16.85 25.54
CA VAL A 34 12.83 -18.19 25.16
C VAL A 34 13.98 -19.17 25.34
N THR A 35 13.75 -20.30 26.01
CA THR A 35 14.79 -21.26 26.38
C THR A 35 14.69 -22.57 25.62
N ASP A 36 13.49 -22.94 25.17
CA ASP A 36 13.25 -24.16 24.43
C ASP A 36 13.52 -23.98 22.92
N PRO A 37 14.19 -24.94 22.25
CA PRO A 37 14.50 -24.85 20.82
C PRO A 37 13.29 -24.60 19.89
N PRO A 38 12.12 -25.27 20.05
CA PRO A 38 10.99 -25.04 19.15
C PRO A 38 10.38 -23.63 19.32
N GLY A 39 10.23 -23.14 20.55
CA GLY A 39 9.75 -21.79 20.83
C GLY A 39 10.66 -20.72 20.22
N ARG A 40 11.99 -20.90 20.32
CA ARG A 40 12.96 -19.99 19.69
C ARG A 40 12.79 -19.91 18.18
N LEU A 41 12.62 -21.07 17.54
CA LEU A 41 12.41 -21.14 16.09
C LEU A 41 11.13 -20.41 15.68
N LEU A 42 10.02 -20.68 16.35
CA LEU A 42 8.72 -20.05 16.04
C LEU A 42 8.77 -18.53 16.20
N VAL A 43 9.33 -18.05 17.32
CA VAL A 43 9.48 -16.61 17.59
C VAL A 43 10.44 -15.97 16.58
N GLY A 44 11.54 -16.64 16.25
CA GLY A 44 12.51 -16.16 15.26
C GLY A 44 11.89 -16.01 13.87
N VAL A 45 11.11 -16.99 13.41
CA VAL A 45 10.40 -16.94 12.12
C VAL A 45 9.36 -15.82 12.11
N ALA A 46 8.58 -15.67 13.20
CA ALA A 46 7.60 -14.59 13.32
C ALA A 46 8.28 -13.21 13.30
N ALA A 47 9.36 -13.04 14.06
CA ALA A 47 10.14 -11.81 14.10
C ALA A 47 10.71 -11.45 12.72
N LEU A 48 11.32 -12.43 12.04
CA LEU A 48 11.85 -12.25 10.70
C LEU A 48 10.75 -11.85 9.72
N GLY A 49 9.60 -12.54 9.75
CA GLY A 49 8.44 -12.22 8.92
C GLY A 49 7.96 -10.78 9.12
N LEU A 50 7.87 -10.31 10.37
CA LEU A 50 7.49 -8.93 10.69
C LEU A 50 8.50 -7.90 10.18
N ILE A 51 9.79 -8.14 10.40
CA ILE A 51 10.87 -7.25 9.93
C ILE A 51 10.84 -7.16 8.40
N VAL A 52 10.80 -8.31 7.71
CA VAL A 52 10.74 -8.39 6.26
C VAL A 52 9.50 -7.67 5.73
N PHE A 53 8.33 -7.91 6.32
CA PHE A 53 7.08 -7.25 5.94
C PHE A 53 7.12 -5.73 6.16
N ALA A 54 7.69 -5.27 7.27
CA ALA A 54 7.86 -3.85 7.55
C ALA A 54 8.82 -3.19 6.54
N SER A 55 9.97 -3.82 6.27
CA SER A 55 10.94 -3.35 5.26
C SER A 55 10.31 -3.25 3.87
N PHE A 56 9.51 -4.24 3.46
CA PHE A 56 8.81 -4.20 2.18
C PHE A 56 7.71 -3.15 2.13
N SER A 57 6.94 -3.00 3.21
CA SER A 57 5.94 -1.94 3.35
C SER A 57 6.57 -0.54 3.34
N TRP A 58 7.82 -0.42 3.77
CA TRP A 58 8.58 0.82 3.69
C TRP A 58 9.10 1.08 2.27
N ARG A 59 9.69 0.07 1.63
CA ARG A 59 10.30 0.21 0.31
C ARG A 59 9.31 0.56 -0.79
N ALA A 60 8.05 0.15 -0.65
CA ALA A 60 7.01 0.48 -1.62
C ALA A 60 6.48 1.94 -1.55
N ARG A 61 7.06 2.85 -0.76
CA ARG A 61 6.53 4.23 -0.55
C ARG A 61 7.14 5.33 -1.44
N PRO A 62 6.37 6.13 -2.19
CA PRO A 62 4.90 6.15 -2.28
C PRO A 62 4.38 5.07 -3.22
N LYS A 63 3.26 4.43 -2.88
CA LYS A 63 2.64 3.38 -3.70
C LYS A 63 1.83 3.97 -4.86
N LEU A 64 1.26 5.16 -4.66
CA LEU A 64 0.48 5.89 -5.64
C LEU A 64 0.82 7.38 -5.53
N ALA A 65 1.06 8.05 -6.64
CA ALA A 65 1.29 9.49 -6.65
C ALA A 65 0.78 10.12 -7.95
N ILE A 66 0.16 11.29 -7.84
CA ILE A 66 -0.12 12.13 -9.00
C ILE A 66 1.16 12.88 -9.32
N THR A 67 1.63 12.74 -10.56
CA THR A 67 2.83 13.40 -11.09
C THR A 67 2.46 14.19 -12.35
N GLU A 68 3.36 15.05 -12.82
CA GLU A 68 3.13 15.81 -14.06
C GLU A 68 3.00 14.90 -15.29
N ALA A 69 3.72 13.78 -15.31
CA ALA A 69 3.68 12.80 -16.40
C ALA A 69 2.44 11.89 -16.34
N GLY A 70 1.71 11.84 -15.21
CA GLY A 70 0.57 10.96 -15.03
C GLY A 70 0.52 10.34 -13.64
N LEU A 71 -0.18 9.22 -13.52
CA LEU A 71 -0.38 8.51 -12.27
C LEU A 71 0.75 7.50 -12.04
N GLN A 72 1.65 7.80 -11.10
CA GLN A 72 2.75 6.92 -10.76
C GLN A 72 2.30 5.85 -9.76
N ILE A 73 2.43 4.59 -10.15
CA ILE A 73 2.23 3.42 -9.32
C ILE A 73 3.58 2.80 -9.03
N ARG A 74 3.92 2.64 -7.73
CA ARG A 74 5.18 2.00 -7.32
C ARG A 74 4.94 0.63 -6.75
N GLY A 75 5.48 -0.37 -7.44
CA GLY A 75 5.63 -1.72 -6.94
C GLY A 75 6.89 -1.85 -6.07
N TRP A 76 7.27 -3.10 -5.79
CA TRP A 76 8.45 -3.39 -4.97
C TRP A 76 9.76 -3.18 -5.72
N PHE A 77 9.77 -3.50 -7.01
CA PHE A 77 10.97 -3.49 -7.85
C PHE A 77 10.92 -2.46 -8.97
N SER A 78 9.73 -1.97 -9.32
CA SER A 78 9.53 -1.02 -10.42
C SER A 78 8.51 0.03 -10.04
N ALA A 79 8.71 1.25 -10.53
CA ALA A 79 7.66 2.23 -10.70
C ALA A 79 7.13 2.15 -12.13
N ARG A 80 5.85 2.46 -12.32
CA ARG A 80 5.24 2.68 -13.63
C ARG A 80 4.45 3.96 -13.55
N VAL A 81 4.55 4.80 -14.57
CA VAL A 81 3.68 5.95 -14.76
C VAL A 81 2.61 5.54 -15.76
N LEU A 82 1.34 5.69 -15.38
CA LEU A 82 0.20 5.53 -16.27
C LEU A 82 -0.23 6.91 -16.72
N GLU A 83 -0.20 7.16 -18.03
CA GLU A 83 -0.81 8.37 -18.56
C GLU A 83 -2.33 8.27 -18.44
N ARG A 84 -3.02 9.40 -18.57
CA ARG A 84 -4.48 9.42 -18.47
C ARG A 84 -5.16 8.53 -19.52
N ALA A 85 -4.56 8.44 -20.71
CA ALA A 85 -5.04 7.59 -21.80
C ALA A 85 -4.82 6.09 -21.53
N ASP A 86 -3.87 5.74 -20.65
CA ASP A 86 -3.56 4.36 -20.30
C ASP A 86 -4.45 3.80 -19.20
N ILE A 87 -5.33 4.61 -18.61
CA ILE A 87 -6.23 4.23 -17.53
C ILE A 87 -7.60 3.92 -18.12
N SER A 88 -8.00 2.66 -18.05
CA SER A 88 -9.29 2.20 -18.55
C SER A 88 -10.40 2.39 -17.52
N LEU A 89 -10.10 2.16 -16.23
CA LEU A 89 -11.07 2.19 -15.14
C LEU A 89 -10.41 2.53 -13.81
N ILE A 90 -11.05 3.41 -13.03
CA ILE A 90 -10.79 3.60 -11.60
C ILE A 90 -12.09 3.41 -10.83
N ARG A 91 -12.11 2.50 -9.84
CA ARG A 91 -13.30 2.23 -9.04
C ARG A 91 -13.00 1.87 -7.59
N ILE A 92 -14.04 1.91 -6.77
CA ILE A 92 -14.04 1.32 -5.42
C ILE A 92 -14.72 -0.04 -5.46
N THR A 93 -14.04 -1.05 -4.94
CA THR A 93 -14.66 -2.35 -4.64
C THR A 93 -14.89 -2.44 -3.13
N GLU A 94 -16.15 -2.59 -2.74
CA GLU A 94 -16.52 -2.80 -1.34
C GLU A 94 -16.68 -4.28 -1.02
N PHE A 95 -16.17 -4.70 0.14
CA PHE A 95 -16.39 -6.04 0.66
C PHE A 95 -16.68 -6.00 2.16
N ARG A 96 -17.59 -6.85 2.61
CA ARG A 96 -17.94 -6.99 4.03
C ARG A 96 -17.21 -8.21 4.60
N ARG A 97 -16.31 -8.01 5.57
CA ARG A 97 -15.61 -9.11 6.27
C ARG A 97 -15.66 -8.89 7.78
N ILE A 98 -16.12 -9.90 8.52
CA ILE A 98 -16.21 -9.89 10.00
C ILE A 98 -16.90 -8.61 10.51
N GLY A 99 -18.08 -8.31 9.96
CA GLY A 99 -18.87 -7.14 10.37
C GLY A 99 -18.31 -5.77 9.99
N ARG A 100 -17.15 -5.69 9.33
CA ARG A 100 -16.55 -4.43 8.86
C ARG A 100 -16.69 -4.28 7.35
N LYS A 101 -17.06 -3.08 6.90
CA LYS A 101 -16.95 -2.68 5.49
C LYS A 101 -15.49 -2.35 5.20
N ASN A 102 -14.92 -3.01 4.21
CA ASN A 102 -13.61 -2.72 3.69
C ASN A 102 -13.76 -2.24 2.24
N GLN A 103 -12.90 -1.31 1.85
CA GLN A 103 -12.87 -0.72 0.52
C GLN A 103 -11.50 -0.97 -0.10
N LEU A 104 -11.49 -1.18 -1.41
CA LEU A 104 -10.31 -1.26 -2.25
C LEU A 104 -10.42 -0.20 -3.33
N LEU A 105 -9.32 0.46 -3.64
CA LEU A 105 -9.20 1.24 -4.86
C LEU A 105 -8.63 0.32 -5.94
N GLU A 106 -9.36 0.17 -7.03
CA GLU A 106 -8.94 -0.57 -8.21
C GLU A 106 -8.64 0.40 -9.34
N ILE A 107 -7.49 0.20 -10.00
CA ILE A 107 -7.06 0.94 -11.18
C ILE A 107 -6.72 -0.09 -12.25
N GLU A 108 -7.50 -0.10 -13.32
CA GLU A 108 -7.28 -0.92 -14.49
C GLU A 108 -6.60 -0.07 -15.57
N SER A 109 -5.59 -0.65 -16.22
CA SER A 109 -4.92 -0.04 -17.36
C SER A 109 -5.44 -0.64 -18.68
N THR A 110 -5.22 0.07 -19.79
CA THR A 110 -5.54 -0.39 -21.14
C THR A 110 -4.78 -1.64 -21.57
N ASP A 111 -3.69 -2.00 -20.86
CA ASP A 111 -2.97 -3.26 -21.04
C ASP A 111 -3.48 -4.41 -20.15
N ASP A 112 -4.75 -4.32 -19.71
CA ASP A 112 -5.47 -5.30 -18.87
C ASP A 112 -4.81 -5.57 -17.50
N ARG A 113 -3.97 -4.64 -17.02
CA ARG A 113 -3.35 -4.74 -15.70
C ARG A 113 -4.23 -4.12 -14.63
N LEU A 114 -4.56 -4.91 -13.61
CA LEU A 114 -5.32 -4.49 -12.45
C LEU A 114 -4.38 -4.17 -11.28
N HIS A 115 -4.45 -2.93 -10.80
CA HIS A 115 -3.78 -2.48 -9.58
C HIS A 115 -4.80 -2.28 -8.47
N VAL A 116 -4.60 -2.99 -7.36
CA VAL A 116 -5.51 -2.96 -6.21
C VAL A 116 -4.80 -2.37 -5.01
N PHE A 117 -5.41 -1.37 -4.37
CA PHE A 117 -4.88 -0.69 -3.20
C PHE A 117 -5.84 -0.75 -2.03
N THR A 118 -5.31 -1.15 -0.88
CA THR A 118 -6.03 -1.12 0.40
C THR A 118 -5.80 0.19 1.14
N ARG A 119 -6.55 0.41 2.22
CA ARG A 119 -6.28 1.50 3.19
C ARG A 119 -4.85 1.43 3.76
N TRP A 120 -4.30 0.23 3.96
CA TRP A 120 -2.92 0.08 4.42
C TRP A 120 -1.93 0.60 3.38
N ASP A 121 -2.21 0.38 2.10
CA ASP A 121 -1.33 0.78 1.00
C ASP A 121 -1.34 2.29 0.74
N LEU A 122 -2.50 2.92 0.90
CA LEU A 122 -2.70 4.34 0.63
C LEU A 122 -2.44 5.23 1.85
N GLY A 123 -2.48 4.65 3.06
CA GLY A 123 -2.37 5.39 4.31
C GLY A 123 -3.61 6.21 4.69
N THR A 124 -4.58 6.32 3.77
CA THR A 124 -5.88 6.94 4.00
C THR A 124 -7.02 6.13 3.37
N SER A 125 -8.26 6.61 3.49
CA SER A 125 -9.43 5.99 2.89
C SER A 125 -9.28 5.87 1.36
N PRO A 126 -9.52 4.68 0.75
CA PRO A 126 -9.53 4.53 -0.70
C PRO A 126 -10.48 5.49 -1.42
N LEU A 127 -11.62 5.82 -0.79
CA LEU A 127 -12.60 6.76 -1.32
C LEU A 127 -12.04 8.19 -1.40
N GLU A 128 -11.34 8.65 -0.37
CA GLU A 128 -10.66 9.97 -0.39
C GLU A 128 -9.59 10.04 -1.50
N VAL A 129 -8.91 8.93 -1.78
CA VAL A 129 -7.96 8.86 -2.89
C VAL A 129 -8.69 8.92 -4.22
N LEU A 130 -9.81 8.22 -4.39
CA LEU A 130 -10.63 8.32 -5.59
C LEU A 130 -11.12 9.75 -5.83
N ASP A 131 -11.57 10.44 -4.78
CA ASP A 131 -12.00 11.85 -4.88
C ASP A 131 -10.87 12.75 -5.36
N ALA A 132 -9.66 12.58 -4.80
CA ALA A 132 -8.48 13.33 -5.22
C ALA A 132 -8.05 13.01 -6.67
N LEU A 133 -8.12 11.74 -7.09
CA LEU A 133 -7.84 11.33 -8.46
C LEU A 133 -8.86 11.95 -9.43
N THR A 134 -10.14 11.91 -9.07
CA THR A 134 -11.24 12.52 -9.85
C THR A 134 -11.06 14.03 -9.98
N ALA A 135 -10.72 14.71 -8.88
CA ALA A 135 -10.41 16.15 -8.88
C ALA A 135 -9.19 16.50 -9.75
N ALA A 136 -8.21 15.59 -9.86
CA ALA A 136 -7.06 15.71 -10.76
C ALA A 136 -7.36 15.25 -12.21
N GLY A 137 -8.63 14.98 -12.52
CA GLY A 137 -9.13 14.63 -13.86
C GLY A 137 -8.93 13.16 -14.24
N PHE A 138 -8.50 12.29 -13.33
CA PHE A 138 -8.42 10.85 -13.60
C PHE A 138 -9.85 10.31 -13.52
N GLY A 139 -10.40 9.93 -14.67
CA GLY A 139 -11.82 9.59 -14.80
C GLY A 139 -12.22 8.33 -14.03
N THR A 140 -13.49 8.26 -13.67
CA THR A 140 -14.14 7.05 -13.16
C THR A 140 -15.05 6.55 -14.29
N SER A 141 -14.82 5.35 -14.80
CA SER A 141 -15.73 4.73 -15.77
C SER A 141 -16.66 3.79 -15.01
N ALA A 142 -17.84 4.25 -14.63
CA ALA A 142 -18.87 3.32 -14.18
C ALA A 142 -19.30 2.47 -15.38
N ARG A 143 -18.80 1.23 -15.53
CA ARG A 143 -19.45 0.26 -16.40
C ARG A 143 -20.69 -0.26 -15.65
N PRO A 144 -21.90 -0.15 -16.23
CA PRO A 144 -23.13 -0.61 -15.59
C PRO A 144 -23.14 -2.12 -15.31
#